data_AF-A0A937AIS0-F1
#
_entry.id   AF-A0A937AIS0-F1
#
_cell.length_a   1.000
_cell.length_b   1.000
_cell.length_c   1.000
_cell.angle_alpha   90.00
_cell.angle_beta   90.00
_cell.angle_gamma   90.00
#
_symmetry.space_group_name_H-M   'P 1'
#
loop_
_entity.id
_entity.type
_entity.pdbx_description
1 polymer ?
#
loop_
_entity_poly.entity_id
_entity_poly.type
_entity_poly.pdbx_seq_one_letter_code
_entity_poly.pdbx_strand_id
1 'polypeptide(L)'
;MSQLKRSNDTLKFRTNQGESATERADGGALRSDQLRMERRRFPRHLVEANVTAVFSDEHGRVGVTPLELRDASATGMGGISATALREGMKIMICPAGVAVASRCATVVHCQPCPDNLPGFEVGLRFENRRAA
;
A
#
# COMPACT_ATOMS: atom_id res chain seq x y z
N MET A 1 40.31 -42.67 -15.02
CA MET A 1 39.43 -43.68 -15.66
C MET A 1 38.04 -43.59 -15.05
N SER A 2 37.00 -43.63 -15.89
CA SER A 2 35.60 -44.04 -15.60
C SER A 2 34.78 -43.17 -14.63
N GLN A 3 33.92 -42.24 -15.06
CA GLN A 3 32.55 -42.33 -15.65
C GLN A 3 31.37 -42.41 -14.65
N LEU A 4 30.41 -41.47 -14.86
CA LEU A 4 28.94 -41.54 -14.70
C LEU A 4 28.36 -41.73 -13.28
N LYS A 5 27.36 -40.96 -12.82
CA LYS A 5 26.01 -40.80 -13.42
C LYS A 5 25.33 -39.47 -13.05
N ARG A 6 24.55 -39.00 -14.03
CA ARG A 6 23.58 -37.90 -14.01
C ARG A 6 22.38 -38.20 -13.09
N SER A 7 21.73 -37.15 -12.59
CA SER A 7 20.26 -37.04 -12.66
C SER A 7 19.82 -35.59 -12.50
N ASN A 8 19.33 -35.04 -13.62
CA ASN A 8 18.55 -33.79 -13.71
C ASN A 8 17.13 -34.08 -13.21
N ASP A 9 16.65 -33.34 -12.21
CA ASP A 9 15.22 -33.28 -11.91
C ASP A 9 14.56 -32.18 -12.74
N THR A 10 14.05 -32.59 -13.89
CA THR A 10 13.18 -31.80 -14.77
C THR A 10 11.73 -32.06 -14.37
N LEU A 11 11.09 -31.10 -13.69
CA LEU A 11 9.66 -31.15 -13.44
C LEU A 11 8.90 -30.96 -14.77
N LYS A 12 8.23 -32.03 -15.19
CA LYS A 12 7.46 -32.12 -16.44
C LYS A 12 6.08 -31.48 -16.30
N PHE A 13 5.71 -30.79 -17.37
CA PHE A 13 4.38 -30.28 -17.72
C PHE A 13 3.27 -31.32 -17.50
N ARG A 14 2.12 -30.85 -16.99
CA ARG A 14 0.81 -31.47 -17.27
C ARG A 14 -0.13 -30.41 -17.86
N THR A 15 -0.19 -30.44 -19.18
CA THR A 15 -1.24 -29.83 -19.99
C THR A 15 -2.44 -30.77 -19.95
N ASN A 16 -3.57 -30.33 -19.40
CA ASN A 16 -4.85 -31.02 -19.57
C ASN A 16 -5.64 -30.29 -20.65
N GLN A 17 -5.56 -30.81 -21.88
CA GLN A 17 -6.61 -30.62 -22.89
C GLN A 17 -7.53 -31.84 -22.86
N GLY A 18 -8.84 -31.58 -22.90
CA GLY A 18 -9.90 -32.58 -23.07
C GLY A 18 -11.23 -31.85 -23.15
N GLU A 19 -11.89 -31.97 -24.30
CA GLU A 19 -12.91 -31.08 -24.84
C GLU A 19 -14.36 -31.40 -24.39
N SER A 20 -15.17 -30.35 -24.40
CA SER A 20 -16.57 -30.25 -24.89
C SER A 20 -17.68 -31.13 -24.30
N ALA A 21 -18.60 -30.47 -23.59
CA ALA A 21 -20.03 -30.79 -23.62
C ALA A 21 -20.84 -29.48 -23.67
N THR A 22 -21.63 -29.36 -24.73
CA THR A 22 -22.61 -28.31 -25.01
C THR A 22 -23.77 -28.37 -24.03
N GLU A 23 -23.99 -27.31 -23.26
CA GLU A 23 -25.29 -27.02 -22.66
C GLU A 23 -25.67 -25.57 -22.98
N ARG A 24 -26.59 -25.43 -23.94
CA ARG A 24 -27.43 -24.25 -24.08
C ARG A 24 -28.49 -24.34 -22.98
N ALA A 25 -28.56 -23.34 -22.11
CA ALA A 25 -29.74 -22.48 -21.97
C ALA A 25 -29.64 -21.60 -20.72
N ASP A 26 -30.11 -20.38 -20.94
CA ASP A 26 -30.94 -19.58 -20.05
C ASP A 26 -30.35 -18.53 -19.12
N GLY A 27 -31.16 -17.48 -18.99
CA GLY A 27 -30.84 -16.13 -18.58
C GLY A 27 -30.09 -15.99 -17.25
N GLY A 28 -29.10 -15.11 -17.28
CA GLY A 28 -28.44 -14.63 -16.08
C GLY A 28 -27.79 -13.30 -16.40
N ALA A 29 -28.52 -12.22 -16.12
CA ALA A 29 -28.12 -10.81 -16.28
C ALA A 29 -26.60 -10.58 -16.33
N LEU A 30 -26.12 -10.03 -17.44
CA LEU A 30 -24.93 -9.19 -17.43
C LEU A 30 -25.22 -8.06 -16.42
N ARG A 31 -24.82 -8.27 -15.17
CA ARG A 31 -24.80 -7.24 -14.12
C ARG A 31 -23.77 -6.19 -14.55
N SER A 32 -24.26 -5.33 -15.42
CA SER A 32 -23.70 -4.02 -15.73
C SER A 32 -23.60 -3.25 -14.41
N ASP A 33 -22.56 -2.42 -14.28
CA ASP A 33 -22.31 -1.45 -13.21
C ASP A 33 -21.70 -1.93 -11.88
N GLN A 34 -20.50 -2.52 -11.98
CA GLN A 34 -19.42 -2.07 -11.10
C GLN A 34 -18.26 -1.54 -11.92
N LEU A 35 -18.45 -0.36 -12.52
CA LEU A 35 -17.33 0.52 -12.81
C LEU A 35 -16.71 0.94 -11.48
N ARG A 36 -15.93 0.05 -10.86
CA ARG A 36 -14.93 0.45 -9.86
C ARG A 36 -13.93 1.28 -10.64
N MET A 37 -14.20 2.58 -10.76
CA MET A 37 -13.27 3.53 -11.35
C MET A 37 -12.06 3.57 -10.43
N GLU A 38 -11.09 2.70 -10.72
CA GLU A 38 -9.81 2.71 -10.06
C GLU A 38 -9.14 4.05 -10.37
N ARG A 39 -9.12 4.94 -9.37
CA ARG A 39 -8.56 6.28 -9.50
C ARG A 39 -7.04 6.27 -9.29
N ARG A 40 -6.49 5.22 -8.69
CA ARG A 40 -5.05 5.13 -8.38
C ARG A 40 -4.29 4.71 -9.64
N ARG A 41 -3.28 5.51 -9.98
CA ARG A 41 -2.35 5.19 -11.08
C ARG A 41 -1.27 4.18 -10.68
N PHE A 42 -1.03 4.03 -9.37
CA PHE A 42 0.00 3.16 -8.82
C PHE A 42 -0.65 2.15 -7.85
N PRO A 43 -0.36 0.84 -8.00
CA PRO A 43 -0.86 -0.16 -7.06
C PRO A 43 -0.27 0.07 -5.66
N ARG A 44 -1.00 -0.39 -4.64
CA ARG A 44 -0.55 -0.42 -3.25
C ARG A 44 -0.22 -1.85 -2.85
N HIS A 45 0.80 -2.01 -2.03
CA HIS A 45 1.17 -3.27 -1.41
C HIS A 45 0.93 -3.17 0.09
N LEU A 46 0.41 -4.25 0.67
CA LEU A 46 0.29 -4.36 2.12
C LEU A 46 1.69 -4.39 2.75
N VAL A 47 1.85 -3.64 3.83
CA VAL A 47 3.09 -3.56 4.60
C VAL A 47 2.76 -3.56 6.08
N GLU A 48 3.69 -4.07 6.88
CA GLU A 48 3.66 -4.00 8.34
C GLU A 48 4.96 -3.36 8.80
N ALA A 49 4.92 -2.06 9.09
CA ALA A 49 6.10 -1.31 9.49
C ALA A 49 5.72 -0.12 10.38
N ASN A 50 6.63 0.26 11.27
CA ASN A 50 6.47 1.44 12.11
C ASN A 50 7.43 2.53 11.65
N VAL A 51 6.91 3.76 11.54
CA VAL A 51 7.72 4.95 11.27
C VAL A 51 7.32 6.07 12.23
N THR A 52 8.17 7.08 12.33
CA THR A 52 7.87 8.29 13.08
C THR A 52 7.59 9.41 12.10
N ALA A 53 6.47 10.11 12.29
CA ALA A 53 6.15 11.32 11.56
C ALA A 53 6.43 12.54 12.42
N VAL A 54 7.22 13.46 11.88
CA VAL A 54 7.42 14.80 12.44
C VAL A 54 6.60 15.78 11.61
N PHE A 55 5.80 16.61 12.26
CA PHE A 55 4.90 17.54 11.57
C PHE A 55 4.98 18.93 12.18
N SER A 56 4.63 19.92 11.37
CA SER A 56 4.40 21.30 11.80
C SER A 56 3.04 21.75 11.33
N ASP A 57 2.23 22.32 12.21
CA ASP A 57 0.99 22.98 11.81
C ASP A 57 1.21 24.42 11.34
N GLU A 58 0.16 25.03 10.79
CA GLU A 58 0.16 26.42 10.32
C GLU A 58 0.32 27.46 11.45
N HIS A 59 0.12 27.04 12.71
CA HIS A 59 0.31 27.86 13.91
C HIS A 59 1.71 27.68 14.52
N GLY A 60 2.61 26.96 13.83
CA GLY A 60 3.98 26.73 14.28
C GLY A 60 4.12 25.66 15.36
N ARG A 61 3.06 24.90 15.68
CA ARG A 61 3.18 23.75 16.58
C ARG A 61 3.92 22.63 15.87
N VAL A 62 5.00 22.18 16.48
CA VAL A 62 5.76 21.02 16.02
C VAL A 62 5.38 19.82 16.87
N GLY A 63 5.13 18.69 16.23
CA GLY A 63 4.75 17.45 16.88
C GLY A 63 5.45 16.24 16.28
N VAL A 64 5.46 15.17 17.07
CA VAL A 64 5.99 13.86 16.67
C VAL A 64 4.92 12.83 16.97
N THR A 65 4.61 11.96 16.01
CA THR A 65 3.61 10.91 16.18
C THR A 65 4.08 9.60 15.53
N PRO A 66 3.88 8.44 16.19
CA PRO A 66 4.12 7.16 15.54
C PRO A 66 3.07 6.92 14.45
N LEU A 67 3.51 6.29 13.35
CA LEU A 67 2.65 5.80 12.29
C LEU A 67 2.87 4.30 12.09
N GLU A 68 1.78 3.54 12.19
CA GLU A 68 1.74 2.13 11.80
C GLU A 68 1.36 2.04 10.33
N LEU A 69 2.32 1.72 9.46
CA LEU A 69 2.06 1.58 8.03
C LEU A 69 1.27 0.31 7.76
N ARG A 70 0.24 0.44 6.91
CA ARG A 70 -0.65 -0.64 6.47
C ARG A 70 -0.52 -0.90 4.97
N ASP A 71 -0.27 0.15 4.20
CA ASP A 71 -0.02 0.04 2.77
C ASP A 71 1.02 1.06 2.27
N ALA A 72 1.67 0.73 1.16
CA ALA A 72 2.60 1.63 0.48
C ALA A 72 2.48 1.51 -1.04
N SER A 73 2.76 2.61 -1.75
CA SER A 73 2.92 2.65 -3.20
C SER A 73 4.17 3.46 -3.57
N ALA A 74 4.45 3.56 -4.87
CA ALA A 74 5.52 4.43 -5.37
C ALA A 74 5.34 5.92 -4.99
N THR A 75 4.10 6.36 -4.76
CA THR A 75 3.75 7.78 -4.59
C THR A 75 3.18 8.13 -3.22
N GLY A 76 3.00 7.16 -2.32
CA GLY A 76 2.44 7.42 -1.01
C GLY A 76 2.37 6.19 -0.12
N MET A 77 1.70 6.36 1.01
CA MET A 77 1.48 5.29 1.99
C MET A 77 0.18 5.54 2.76
N GLY A 78 -0.38 4.47 3.30
CA GLY A 78 -1.51 4.48 4.22
C GLY A 78 -1.09 3.87 5.55
N GLY A 79 -1.60 4.42 6.64
CA GLY A 79 -1.28 3.91 7.98
C GLY A 79 -2.23 4.42 9.05
N ILE A 80 -1.95 4.04 10.29
CA ILE A 80 -2.66 4.50 11.49
C ILE A 80 -1.77 5.45 12.27
N SER A 81 -2.30 6.62 12.61
CA SER A 81 -1.66 7.61 13.47
C SER A 81 -2.29 7.60 14.85
N ALA A 82 -1.48 7.77 15.90
CA ALA A 82 -1.99 7.96 17.26
C ALA A 82 -2.68 9.33 17.46
N THR A 83 -2.37 10.30 16.59
CA THR A 83 -2.86 11.69 16.68
C THR A 83 -3.56 12.11 15.40
N ALA A 84 -4.62 12.92 15.52
CA ALA A 84 -5.27 13.51 14.36
C ALA A 84 -4.30 14.41 13.59
N LEU A 85 -4.17 14.17 12.29
CA LEU A 85 -3.36 14.99 11.38
C LEU A 85 -4.29 15.74 10.43
N ARG A 86 -3.98 17.01 10.14
CA ARG A 86 -4.83 17.81 9.25
C ARG A 86 -4.53 17.49 7.79
N GLU A 87 -5.55 17.43 6.95
CA GLU A 87 -5.37 17.38 5.50
C GLU A 87 -4.57 18.60 5.00
N GLY A 88 -3.66 18.37 4.06
CA GLY A 88 -2.72 19.39 3.57
C GLY A 88 -1.49 19.62 4.45
N MET A 89 -1.45 19.06 5.67
CA MET A 89 -0.28 19.16 6.55
C MET A 89 0.94 18.48 5.92
N LYS A 90 2.09 19.16 5.99
CA LYS A 90 3.38 18.59 5.59
C LYS A 90 4.00 17.84 6.76
N ILE A 91 4.50 16.64 6.47
CA ILE A 91 5.17 15.79 7.45
C ILE A 91 6.50 15.30 6.89
N MET A 92 7.44 15.06 7.80
CA MET A 92 8.68 14.36 7.54
C MET A 92 8.59 12.95 8.12
N ILE A 93 8.99 11.95 7.33
CA ILE A 93 8.94 10.54 7.69
C ILE A 93 10.33 10.08 8.08
N CYS A 94 10.46 9.58 9.31
CA CYS A 94 11.66 9.00 9.87
C CYS A 94 11.45 7.48 10.02
N PRO A 95 12.26 6.64 9.34
CA PRO A 95 12.23 5.19 9.56
C PRO A 95 12.50 4.84 11.03
N ALA A 96 11.97 3.70 11.51
CA ALA A 96 12.27 3.23 12.86
C ALA A 96 13.78 3.13 13.10
N GLY A 97 14.23 3.66 14.24
CA GLY A 97 15.65 3.66 14.62
C GLY A 97 16.52 4.69 13.91
N VAL A 98 15.96 5.53 13.04
CA VAL A 98 16.70 6.56 12.28
C VAL A 98 16.19 7.95 12.64
N ALA A 99 17.08 8.79 13.19
CA ALA A 99 16.74 10.16 13.60
C ALA A 99 16.67 11.16 12.43
N VAL A 100 17.02 10.73 11.22
CA VAL A 100 17.06 11.58 10.02
C VAL A 100 15.85 11.30 9.14
N ALA A 101 15.14 12.37 8.76
CA ALA A 101 14.00 12.28 7.84
C ALA A 101 14.43 11.74 6.47
N SER A 102 13.80 10.65 6.04
CA SER A 102 14.09 10.01 4.75
C SER A 102 13.21 10.56 3.62
N ARG A 103 11.99 10.99 3.94
CA ARG A 103 11.01 11.50 2.96
C ARG A 103 10.13 12.60 3.55
N CYS A 104 9.63 13.48 2.68
CA CYS A 104 8.56 14.42 2.99
C CYS A 104 7.26 13.94 2.34
N ALA A 105 6.13 14.17 3.02
CA ALA A 105 4.81 13.85 2.49
C ALA A 105 3.78 14.90 2.89
N THR A 106 2.70 14.98 2.13
CA THR A 106 1.49 15.73 2.48
C THR A 106 0.41 14.76 2.94
N VAL A 107 -0.27 15.09 4.03
CA VAL A 107 -1.49 14.38 4.47
C VAL A 107 -2.60 14.64 3.45
N VAL A 108 -3.17 13.58 2.88
CA VAL A 108 -4.26 13.68 1.87
C VAL A 108 -5.63 13.29 2.40
N HIS A 109 -5.68 12.55 3.51
CA HIS A 109 -6.88 12.35 4.33
C HIS A 109 -6.45 11.90 5.73
N CYS A 110 -7.28 12.17 6.73
CA CYS A 110 -7.13 11.65 8.08
C CYS A 110 -8.52 11.47 8.70
N GLN A 111 -8.88 10.25 9.07
CA GLN A 111 -10.20 9.92 9.60
C GLN A 111 -10.05 9.04 10.85
N PRO A 112 -10.93 9.16 11.85
CA PRO A 112 -10.95 8.21 12.97
C PRO A 112 -11.10 6.78 12.44
N CYS A 113 -10.39 5.84 13.04
CA CYS A 113 -10.56 4.44 12.68
C CYS A 113 -12.02 3.99 12.87
N PRO A 114 -12.55 3.11 11.99
CA PRO A 114 -13.88 2.54 12.18
C PRO A 114 -13.98 1.73 13.48
N ASP A 115 -15.20 1.47 13.92
CA ASP A 115 -15.51 0.62 15.08
C ASP A 115 -14.93 1.08 16.43
N ASN A 116 -14.68 2.39 16.58
CA ASN A 116 -14.07 3.00 17.77
C ASN A 116 -12.68 2.42 18.12
N LEU A 117 -11.97 1.88 17.12
CA LEU A 117 -10.57 1.51 17.32
C LEU A 117 -9.74 2.77 17.59
N PRO A 118 -8.71 2.68 18.46
CA PRO A 118 -7.87 3.83 18.76
C PRO A 118 -7.08 4.26 17.52
N GLY A 119 -6.98 5.58 17.32
CA GLY A 119 -6.15 6.19 16.28
C GLY A 119 -6.94 6.70 15.07
N PHE A 120 -6.17 7.08 14.06
CA PHE A 120 -6.67 7.73 12.86
C PHE A 120 -6.06 7.08 11.62
N GLU A 121 -6.90 6.62 10.69
CA GLU A 121 -6.48 6.21 9.37
C GLU A 121 -6.00 7.44 8.59
N VAL A 122 -4.75 7.42 8.16
CA VAL A 122 -4.09 8.51 7.46
C VAL A 122 -3.58 8.06 6.10
N GLY A 123 -3.86 8.88 5.09
CA GLY A 123 -3.25 8.79 3.78
C GLY A 123 -2.16 9.84 3.60
N LEU A 124 -1.01 9.41 3.10
CA LEU A 124 0.14 10.26 2.84
C LEU A 124 0.51 10.20 1.35
N ARG A 125 0.81 11.36 0.76
CA ARG A 125 1.35 11.48 -0.59
C ARG A 125 2.77 12.02 -0.52
N PHE A 126 3.73 11.30 -1.09
CA PHE A 126 5.12 11.76 -1.12
C PHE A 126 5.26 13.06 -1.90
N GLU A 127 6.08 13.96 -1.36
CA GLU A 127 6.53 15.13 -2.12
C GLU A 127 7.66 14.69 -3.05
N ASN A 128 7.57 15.09 -4.32
CA ASN A 128 8.69 14.92 -5.24
C ASN A 128 9.80 15.86 -4.78
N ARG A 129 10.90 15.32 -4.23
CA ARG A 129 12.14 16.09 -4.18
C ARG A 129 12.57 16.37 -5.61
N ARG A 130 12.41 17.61 -6.07
CA ARG A 130 13.24 18.08 -7.18
C ARG A 130 14.67 18.06 -6.66
N ALA A 131 15.55 17.32 -7.34
CA ALA A 131 16.98 17.54 -7.18
C ALA A 131 17.23 19.01 -7.58
N ALA A 132 17.86 19.76 -6.68
CA ALA A 132 18.32 21.13 -6.95
C ALA A 132 19.62 21.07 -7.75
#